data_AF-A0AAV6JPT3-F1
#
_entry.id   AF-A0AAV6JPT3-F1
#
_cell.length_a   1.000
_cell.length_b   1.000
_cell.length_c   1.000
_cell.angle_alpha   90.00
_cell.angle_beta   90.00
_cell.angle_gamma   90.00
#
_symmetry.space_group_name_H-M   'P 1'
#
loop_
_entity.id
_entity.type
_entity.pdbx_description
1 polymer ?
#
loop_
_entity_poly.entity_id
_entity_poly.type
_entity_poly.pdbx_seq_one_letter_code
_entity_poly.pdbx_strand_id
1 'polypeptide(L)'
;MSTPTVQTISEWFIKPQYPVEEVKPPIHLASWDTFMLSANYIQKGLLFIKPQTTTDQRNPVESLLNRLKDSLSLTLVHFYPLTGRLATLKQENPPSYSVCIDCNNSPGTKFIYATADLTIADVLSPVDVPVVVQVTMAALESDGEFMDGLNGHC
;
A
#
# COMPACT_ATOMS: atom_id res chain seq x y z
N MET A 1 28.46 -6.31 5.04
CA MET A 1 27.51 -5.77 4.04
C MET A 1 26.48 -4.95 4.80
N SER A 2 26.38 -3.64 4.55
CA SER A 2 25.35 -2.78 5.14
C SER A 2 23.99 -3.19 4.62
N THR A 3 23.01 -3.39 5.51
CA THR A 3 21.63 -3.67 5.11
C THR A 3 21.07 -2.44 4.37
N PRO A 4 20.52 -2.62 3.17
CA PRO A 4 19.90 -1.53 2.43
C PRO A 4 18.76 -0.92 3.24
N THR A 5 18.76 0.40 3.36
CA THR A 5 17.85 1.14 4.24
C THR A 5 16.74 1.76 3.41
N VAL A 6 15.48 1.50 3.77
CA VAL A 6 14.32 2.22 3.22
C VAL A 6 14.30 3.63 3.80
N GLN A 7 14.22 4.62 2.92
CA GLN A 7 14.01 6.01 3.29
C GLN A 7 12.60 6.46 2.87
N THR A 8 11.76 6.77 3.84
CA THR A 8 10.47 7.42 3.59
C THR A 8 10.70 8.84 3.08
N ILE A 9 10.17 9.14 1.90
CA ILE A 9 10.24 10.48 1.30
C ILE A 9 9.03 11.31 1.71
N SER A 10 7.86 10.69 1.77
CA SER A 10 6.60 11.41 1.99
C SER A 10 5.46 10.48 2.37
N GLU A 11 4.52 10.99 3.15
CA GLU A 11 3.33 10.29 3.60
C GLU A 11 2.09 11.14 3.34
N TRP A 12 0.99 10.48 2.98
CA TRP A 12 -0.32 11.10 2.80
C TRP A 12 -1.41 10.25 3.42
N PHE A 13 -2.53 10.88 3.75
CA PHE A 13 -3.78 10.19 4.04
C PHE A 13 -4.76 10.45 2.90
N ILE A 14 -5.05 9.41 2.12
CA ILE A 14 -5.92 9.48 0.95
C ILE A 14 -7.36 9.26 1.40
N LYS A 15 -8.20 10.24 1.13
CA LYS A 15 -9.63 10.20 1.41
C LYS A 15 -10.39 9.73 0.18
N PRO A 16 -11.65 9.27 0.32
CA PRO A 16 -12.51 9.03 -0.82
C PRO A 16 -12.67 10.31 -1.64
N GLN A 17 -12.77 10.17 -2.97
CA GLN A 17 -12.85 11.31 -3.89
C GLN A 17 -14.05 12.21 -3.59
N TYR A 18 -15.17 11.61 -3.19
CA TYR A 18 -16.37 12.33 -2.81
C TYR A 18 -16.56 12.24 -1.30
N PRO A 19 -16.94 13.35 -0.64
CA PRO A 19 -17.27 13.32 0.78
C PRO A 19 -18.42 12.34 1.00
N VAL A 20 -18.30 11.56 2.06
CA VAL A 20 -19.43 10.80 2.57
C VAL A 20 -20.30 11.81 3.32
N GLU A 21 -21.40 12.25 2.72
CA GLU A 21 -22.29 13.26 3.29
C GLU A 21 -23.12 12.73 4.48
N GLU A 22 -23.26 11.42 4.61
CA GLU A 22 -24.06 10.78 5.65
C GLU A 22 -23.18 10.09 6.70
N VAL A 23 -23.49 10.32 7.98
CA VAL A 23 -22.89 9.56 9.09
C VAL A 23 -23.18 8.07 8.85
N LYS A 24 -22.13 7.28 8.67
CA LYS A 24 -22.29 5.84 8.45
C LYS A 24 -22.40 5.12 9.79
N PRO A 25 -23.31 4.15 9.94
CA PRO A 25 -23.30 3.30 11.11
C PRO A 25 -21.96 2.53 11.19
N PRO A 26 -21.50 2.21 12.41
CA PRO A 26 -20.32 1.37 12.58
C PRO A 26 -20.54 0.00 11.93
N ILE A 27 -19.50 -0.53 11.28
CA ILE A 27 -19.57 -1.85 10.65
C ILE A 27 -19.12 -2.89 11.66
N HIS A 28 -20.06 -3.73 12.08
CA HIS A 28 -19.77 -4.83 13.00
C HIS A 28 -19.03 -5.96 12.26
N LEU A 29 -18.01 -6.50 12.93
CA LEU A 29 -17.24 -7.62 12.41
C LEU A 29 -18.05 -8.92 12.52
N ALA A 30 -17.95 -9.79 11.52
CA ALA A 30 -18.47 -11.14 11.67
C ALA A 30 -17.64 -11.90 12.72
N SER A 31 -18.21 -12.99 13.27
CA SER A 31 -17.50 -13.82 14.24
C SER A 31 -16.14 -14.28 13.69
N TRP A 32 -16.09 -14.67 12.41
CA TRP A 32 -14.85 -15.07 11.73
C TRP A 32 -13.82 -13.93 11.64
N ASP A 33 -14.26 -12.73 11.30
CA ASP A 33 -13.38 -11.55 11.19
C ASP A 33 -12.76 -11.19 12.54
N THR A 34 -13.51 -11.41 13.63
CA THR A 34 -13.02 -11.17 15.00
C THR A 34 -11.86 -12.10 15.36
N PHE A 35 -11.91 -13.37 14.95
CA PHE A 35 -10.78 -14.30 15.13
C PHE A 35 -9.55 -13.89 14.33
N MET A 36 -9.77 -13.25 13.17
CA MET A 36 -8.68 -12.76 12.32
C MET A 36 -8.00 -11.49 12.88
N LEU A 37 -8.56 -10.82 13.89
CA LEU A 37 -7.91 -9.67 14.52
C LEU A 37 -6.58 -10.03 15.21
N SER A 38 -6.42 -11.28 15.66
CA SER A 38 -5.15 -11.76 16.20
C SER A 38 -4.15 -12.20 15.13
N ALA A 39 -4.54 -12.22 13.86
CA ALA A 39 -3.62 -12.50 12.77
C ALA A 39 -2.76 -11.26 12.48
N ASN A 40 -1.53 -11.49 12.01
CA ASN A 40 -0.69 -10.40 11.52
C ASN A 40 -1.34 -9.74 10.30
N TYR A 41 -1.09 -8.44 10.11
CA TYR A 41 -1.53 -7.72 8.93
C TYR A 41 -1.06 -8.44 7.66
N ILE A 42 -1.97 -8.60 6.69
CA ILE A 42 -1.61 -9.17 5.39
C ILE A 42 -0.66 -8.19 4.69
N GLN A 43 0.60 -8.58 4.57
CA GLN A 43 1.62 -7.83 3.85
C GLN A 43 1.84 -8.47 2.48
N LYS A 44 1.42 -7.78 1.43
CA LYS A 44 1.62 -8.18 0.03
C LYS A 44 2.21 -7.02 -0.74
N GLY A 45 3.08 -7.32 -1.70
CA GLY A 45 3.72 -6.34 -2.57
C GLY A 45 3.57 -6.71 -4.04
N LEU A 46 3.76 -5.73 -4.91
CA LEU A 46 3.83 -5.90 -6.36
C LEU A 46 5.12 -5.25 -6.87
N LEU A 47 5.80 -5.96 -7.77
CA LEU A 47 7.03 -5.49 -8.38
C LEU A 47 6.77 -5.09 -9.82
N PHE A 48 7.19 -3.89 -10.19
CA PHE A 48 6.97 -3.34 -11.52
C PHE A 48 8.30 -2.88 -12.12
N ILE A 49 8.45 -3.08 -13.43
CA ILE A 49 9.55 -2.47 -14.18
C ILE A 49 9.27 -0.97 -14.24
N LYS A 50 10.29 -0.13 -13.98
CA LYS A 50 10.09 1.33 -14.07
C LYS A 50 9.78 1.69 -15.53
N PRO A 51 8.79 2.57 -15.76
CA PRO A 51 8.50 3.04 -17.10
C PRO A 51 9.72 3.72 -17.73
N GLN A 52 10.10 3.28 -18.92
CA GLN A 52 11.11 3.94 -19.75
C GLN A 52 10.63 5.37 -20.07
N THR A 53 11.45 6.38 -19.78
CA THR A 53 11.11 7.78 -20.07
C THR A 53 11.21 8.03 -21.56
N THR A 54 10.10 7.95 -22.28
CA THR A 54 10.01 8.58 -23.60
C THR A 54 10.04 10.08 -23.40
N THR A 55 10.95 10.74 -24.11
CA THR A 55 11.20 12.19 -24.19
C THR A 55 9.91 13.00 -23.93
N ASP A 56 9.95 13.93 -22.96
CA ASP A 56 8.92 14.90 -22.54
C ASP A 56 8.17 14.67 -21.21
N GLN A 57 8.32 13.52 -20.54
CA GLN A 57 7.70 13.33 -19.21
C GLN A 57 8.56 13.91 -18.08
N ARG A 58 8.14 15.06 -17.54
CA ARG A 58 8.65 15.65 -16.29
C ARG A 58 8.35 14.65 -15.15
N ASN A 59 9.38 13.94 -14.68
CA ASN A 59 9.36 12.97 -13.57
C ASN A 59 8.30 11.84 -13.65
N PRO A 60 8.62 10.66 -14.24
CA PRO A 60 7.67 9.55 -14.42
C PRO A 60 7.15 8.98 -13.10
N VAL A 61 7.94 9.07 -12.03
CA VAL A 61 7.56 8.56 -10.70
C VAL A 61 6.47 9.43 -10.10
N GLU A 62 6.60 10.75 -10.20
CA GLU A 62 5.60 11.69 -9.72
C GLU A 62 4.25 11.52 -10.44
N SER A 63 4.29 11.37 -11.77
CA SER A 63 3.11 11.08 -12.59
C SER A 63 2.42 9.78 -12.14
N LEU A 64 3.20 8.72 -11.88
CA LEU A 64 2.67 7.47 -11.35
C LEU A 64 2.09 7.61 -9.94
N LEU A 65 2.77 8.32 -9.04
CA LEU A 65 2.30 8.57 -7.68
C LEU A 65 0.95 9.29 -7.68
N ASN A 66 0.78 10.30 -8.55
CA ASN A 66 -0.49 11.02 -8.67
C ASN A 66 -1.60 10.09 -9.17
N ARG A 67 -1.36 9.30 -10.23
CA ARG A 67 -2.35 8.31 -10.71
C ARG A 67 -2.72 7.27 -9.66
N LEU A 68 -1.76 6.80 -8.86
CA LEU A 68 -2.01 5.86 -7.77
C LEU A 68 -2.87 6.48 -6.66
N LYS A 69 -2.58 7.73 -6.28
CA LYS A 69 -3.40 8.45 -5.29
C LYS A 69 -4.81 8.69 -5.79
N ASP A 70 -4.98 9.09 -7.05
CA ASP A 70 -6.29 9.37 -7.65
C ASP A 70 -7.12 8.09 -7.78
N SER A 71 -6.52 7.01 -8.29
CA SER A 71 -7.20 5.71 -8.40
C SER A 71 -7.56 5.11 -7.04
N LEU A 72 -6.69 5.27 -6.03
CA LEU A 72 -7.01 4.88 -4.65
C LEU A 72 -8.17 5.72 -4.12
N SER A 73 -8.13 7.05 -4.28
CA SER A 73 -9.19 7.97 -3.86
C SER A 73 -10.56 7.61 -4.45
N LEU A 74 -10.60 7.29 -5.76
CA LEU A 74 -11.81 6.83 -6.43
C LEU A 74 -12.28 5.46 -5.90
N THR A 75 -11.36 4.51 -5.70
CA THR A 75 -11.68 3.18 -5.17
C THR A 75 -12.29 3.26 -3.76
N LEU A 76 -11.78 4.16 -2.92
CA LEU A 76 -12.26 4.36 -1.55
C LEU A 76 -13.70 4.89 -1.47
N VAL A 77 -14.27 5.42 -2.57
CA VAL A 77 -15.70 5.74 -2.63
C VAL A 77 -16.54 4.47 -2.47
N HIS A 78 -16.14 3.39 -3.15
CA HIS A 78 -16.84 2.11 -3.12
C HIS A 78 -16.39 1.24 -1.93
N PHE A 79 -15.12 1.30 -1.57
CA PHE A 79 -14.51 0.55 -0.47
C PHE A 79 -14.21 1.43 0.74
N TYR A 80 -15.18 2.28 1.09
CA TYR A 80 -15.05 3.22 2.21
C TYR A 80 -14.65 2.60 3.56
N PRO A 81 -14.97 1.33 3.91
CA PRO A 81 -14.52 0.74 5.18
C PRO A 81 -13.00 0.68 5.28
N LEU A 82 -12.27 0.67 4.15
CA LEU A 82 -10.80 0.70 4.14
C LEU A 82 -10.22 2.02 4.64
N THR A 83 -11.02 3.09 4.61
CA THR A 83 -10.65 4.34 5.27
C THR A 83 -10.96 4.31 6.76
N GLY A 84 -11.81 3.41 7.25
CA GLY A 84 -12.23 3.39 8.65
C GLY A 84 -11.13 2.97 9.63
N ARG A 85 -11.43 3.05 10.92
CA ARG A 85 -10.57 2.60 12.02
C ARG A 85 -11.28 1.57 12.87
N LEU A 86 -10.52 0.63 13.42
CA LEU A 86 -11.06 -0.26 14.44
C LEU A 86 -11.39 0.56 15.70
N ALA A 87 -12.60 0.37 16.21
CA ALA A 87 -13.10 1.00 17.43
C ALA A 87 -13.66 -0.09 18.34
N THR A 88 -13.56 0.12 19.66
CA THR A 88 -14.16 -0.76 20.66
C THR A 88 -15.45 -0.15 21.16
N LEU A 89 -16.54 -0.89 21.05
CA LEU A 89 -17.85 -0.51 21.58
C LEU A 89 -18.06 -1.24 22.90
N LYS A 90 -18.44 -0.49 23.93
CA LYS A 90 -18.82 -1.00 25.24
C LYS A 90 -20.33 -0.93 25.40
N GLN A 91 -20.96 -2.06 25.69
CA GLN A 91 -22.36 -2.15 26.11
C GLN A 91 -22.38 -2.39 27.62
N GLU A 92 -23.23 -1.67 28.34
CA GLU A 92 -23.29 -1.76 29.82
C GLU A 92 -24.32 -2.79 30.31
N ASN A 93 -25.37 -3.08 29.53
CA ASN A 93 -26.47 -3.94 29.95
C ASN A 93 -26.95 -4.89 28.82
N PRO A 94 -26.63 -6.20 28.89
CA PRO A 94 -25.59 -6.79 29.74
C PRO A 94 -24.19 -6.24 29.39
N PRO A 95 -23.22 -6.27 30.31
CA PRO A 95 -21.86 -5.80 30.03
C PRO A 95 -21.19 -6.64 28.93
N SER A 96 -20.81 -6.00 27.82
CA SER A 96 -20.05 -6.66 26.75
C SER A 96 -19.19 -5.69 25.94
N TYR A 97 -18.12 -6.21 25.35
CA TYR A 97 -17.27 -5.46 24.43
C TYR A 97 -17.38 -6.06 23.02
N SER A 98 -17.40 -5.20 22.01
CA SER A 98 -17.30 -5.60 20.61
C SER A 98 -16.35 -4.69 19.85
N VAL A 99 -15.80 -5.18 18.75
CA VAL A 99 -14.94 -4.41 17.85
C VAL A 99 -15.71 -4.15 16.56
N CYS A 100 -15.66 -2.92 16.08
CA CYS A 100 -16.28 -2.50 14.83
C CYS A 100 -15.33 -1.64 14.01
N ILE A 101 -15.68 -1.36 12.77
CA ILE A 101 -15.01 -0.36 11.94
C ILE A 101 -15.80 0.95 12.01
N ASP A 102 -15.21 1.98 12.61
CA ASP A 102 -15.71 3.37 12.57
C ASP A 102 -15.24 4.05 11.27
N CYS A 103 -16.19 4.37 10.41
CA CYS A 103 -15.94 5.00 9.11
C CYS A 103 -16.04 6.52 9.14
N ASN A 104 -16.49 7.12 10.24
CA ASN A 104 -16.74 8.57 10.31
C ASN A 104 -15.51 9.33 10.85
N ASN A 105 -14.75 8.71 11.75
CA ASN A 105 -13.59 9.32 12.37
C ASN A 105 -12.27 8.82 11.75
N SER A 106 -12.00 9.22 10.51
CA SER A 106 -10.76 8.83 9.84
C SER A 106 -10.04 9.96 9.10
N PRO A 107 -8.69 10.02 9.20
CA PRO A 107 -7.89 10.87 8.32
C PRO A 107 -7.85 10.37 6.87
N GLY A 108 -8.23 9.11 6.60
CA GLY A 108 -8.11 8.43 5.31
C GLY A 108 -7.16 7.23 5.35
N THR A 109 -6.91 6.63 4.19
CA THR A 109 -5.98 5.52 4.02
C THR A 109 -4.55 6.03 3.94
N LYS A 110 -3.63 5.48 4.74
CA LYS A 110 -2.22 5.89 4.72
C LYS A 110 -1.56 5.45 3.40
N PHE A 111 -0.93 6.39 2.70
CA PHE A 111 -0.16 6.17 1.48
C PHE A 111 1.27 6.68 1.70
N ILE A 112 2.27 5.82 1.52
CA ILE A 112 3.68 6.13 1.78
C ILE A 112 4.46 6.01 0.47
N TYR A 113 5.27 7.03 0.17
CA TYR A 113 6.29 6.95 -0.86
C TYR A 113 7.66 6.90 -0.20
N ALA A 114 8.43 5.87 -0.53
CA ALA A 114 9.75 5.61 0.01
C ALA A 114 10.69 5.13 -1.10
N THR A 115 11.98 5.34 -0.89
CA THR A 115 13.06 4.90 -1.78
C THR A 115 14.01 3.98 -1.03
N ALA A 116 14.61 3.03 -1.73
CA ALA A 116 15.68 2.21 -1.19
C ALA A 116 16.77 2.09 -2.26
N ASP A 117 18.02 1.99 -1.82
CA ASP A 117 19.15 1.71 -2.70
C ASP A 117 19.23 0.19 -2.92
N LEU A 118 18.38 -0.30 -3.83
CA LEU A 118 18.11 -1.72 -4.11
C LEU A 118 17.74 -1.94 -5.57
N THR A 119 18.20 -3.05 -6.13
CA THR A 119 17.76 -3.57 -7.44
C THR A 119 16.59 -4.55 -7.28
N ILE A 120 15.84 -4.83 -8.36
CA ILE A 120 14.86 -5.92 -8.39
C ILE A 120 15.55 -7.25 -8.13
N ALA A 121 16.76 -7.42 -8.68
CA ALA A 121 17.56 -8.61 -8.45
C ALA A 121 17.85 -8.81 -6.95
N ASP A 122 18.15 -7.76 -6.19
CA ASP A 122 18.36 -7.85 -4.74
C ASP A 122 17.11 -8.28 -3.96
N VAL A 123 15.91 -7.98 -4.50
CA VAL A 123 14.63 -8.41 -3.92
C VAL A 123 14.31 -9.87 -4.28
N LEU A 124 14.67 -10.31 -5.49
CA LEU A 124 14.34 -11.64 -6.02
C LEU A 124 15.40 -12.73 -5.75
N SER A 125 16.66 -12.33 -5.55
CA SER A 125 17.83 -13.21 -5.35
C SER A 125 17.87 -13.98 -4.01
N PRO A 126 17.45 -13.42 -2.86
CA PRO A 126 17.62 -14.11 -1.59
C PRO A 126 16.58 -15.22 -1.37
N VAL A 127 17.04 -16.32 -0.75
CA VAL A 127 16.20 -17.48 -0.35
C VAL A 127 15.24 -17.12 0.80
N ASP A 128 15.62 -16.12 1.60
CA ASP A 128 14.81 -15.55 2.70
C ASP A 128 14.29 -14.16 2.33
N VAL A 129 13.05 -13.83 2.74
CA VAL A 129 12.45 -12.51 2.51
C VAL A 129 13.31 -11.43 3.17
N PRO A 130 13.93 -10.51 2.40
CA PRO A 130 14.76 -9.46 3.00
C PRO A 130 13.94 -8.61 3.97
N VAL A 131 14.53 -8.22 5.09
CA VAL A 131 13.85 -7.42 6.15
C VAL A 131 13.20 -6.15 5.57
N VAL A 132 13.79 -5.60 4.50
CA VAL A 132 13.27 -4.44 3.75
C VAL A 132 11.88 -4.69 3.13
N VAL A 133 11.54 -5.94 2.79
CA VAL A 133 10.28 -6.37 2.17
C VAL A 133 9.19 -6.68 3.23
N GLN A 134 9.54 -6.73 4.52
CA GLN A 134 8.56 -6.86 5.62
C GLN A 134 7.75 -5.58 5.85
N VAL A 135 8.07 -4.50 5.12
CA VAL A 135 7.27 -3.28 5.03
C VAL A 135 6.59 -3.30 3.67
N THR A 136 5.27 -3.11 3.63
CA THR A 136 4.46 -3.12 2.39
C THR A 136 5.11 -2.29 1.28
N MET A 137 5.48 -2.92 0.16
CA MET A 137 6.20 -2.27 -0.94
C MET A 137 5.51 -2.51 -2.29
N ALA A 138 5.22 -1.43 -3.01
CA ALA A 138 5.23 -1.42 -4.46
C ALA A 138 6.58 -0.84 -4.88
N ALA A 139 7.35 -1.57 -5.68
CA ALA A 139 8.72 -1.19 -6.03
C ALA A 139 8.92 -1.07 -7.55
N LEU A 140 9.79 -0.13 -7.96
CA LEU A 140 10.13 0.22 -9.34
C LEU A 140 11.64 0.32 -9.49
N GLU A 141 12.23 -0.28 -10.52
CA GLU A 141 13.69 -0.26 -10.78
C GLU A 141 14.07 0.44 -12.08
N SER A 142 15.16 1.20 -12.05
CA SER A 142 15.60 2.08 -13.13
C SER A 142 16.52 1.47 -14.20
N ASP A 143 16.89 0.21 -14.07
CA ASP A 143 18.01 -0.32 -14.86
C ASP A 143 17.48 -1.03 -16.10
N GLY A 144 17.25 -0.22 -17.13
CA GLY A 144 17.06 -0.70 -18.49
C GLY A 144 18.41 -1.06 -19.11
N GLU A 145 18.93 -2.25 -18.83
CA GLU A 145 19.89 -2.88 -19.74
C GLU A 145 19.15 -3.78 -20.74
N PHE A 146 18.89 -3.20 -21.91
CA PHE A 146 18.53 -3.93 -23.11
C PHE A 146 19.80 -4.57 -23.67
N MET A 147 19.98 -5.89 -23.46
CA MET A 147 21.00 -6.67 -24.14
C MET A 147 20.55 -6.92 -25.58
N ASP A 148 20.84 -5.96 -26.45
CA ASP A 148 20.82 -6.16 -27.90
C ASP A 148 22.20 -6.67 -28.35
N GLY A 149 22.20 -7.87 -28.93
CA GLY A 149 23.28 -8.36 -29.78
C GLY A 149 24.43 -9.09 -29.10
N LEU A 150 24.46 -10.41 -29.27
CA LEU A 150 25.62 -11.03 -29.93
C LEU A 150 25.14 -12.11 -30.90
N ASN A 151 25.58 -11.91 -32.14
CA ASN A 151 25.38 -12.71 -33.35
C ASN A 151 25.56 -14.22 -33.16
N GLY A 152 24.83 -14.97 -33.97
CA GLY A 152 25.10 -16.39 -34.18
C GLY A 152 26.41 -16.66 -34.91
N HIS A 153 26.85 -17.91 -34.79
CA HIS A 153 27.40 -18.69 -35.89
C HIS A 153 27.38 -20.19 -35.50
N CYS A 154 26.69 -20.96 -36.35
CA CYS A 154 26.67 -22.42 -36.54
C CYS A 154 26.40 -23.34 -35.33
#